data_AF-A0A2W4S0T9-F1
#
_entry.id   AF-A0A2W4S0T9-F1
#
_cell.length_a   1.000
_cell.length_b   1.000
_cell.length_c   1.000
_cell.angle_alpha   90.00
_cell.angle_beta   90.00
_cell.angle_gamma   90.00
#
_symmetry.space_group_name_H-M   'P 1'
#
loop_
_entity.id
_entity.type
_entity.pdbx_description
1 polymer ?
#
loop_
_entity_poly.entity_id
_entity_poly.type
_entity_poly.pdbx_seq_one_letter_code
_entity_poly.pdbx_strand_id
1 'polypeptide(L)'
;MDETTDRRLRLLRAIALASIFIGGTIDVVLDQSPGLLRFHILYELLMIVGAAVMALTLWWGWWQAEWALGQLRQRLEAQRAENDAWRKTARKALRGLGEVIAAKFDEWQLTPAEREVALLLLKGYSHKHVARLTGRSERTARQHAASVYQKAGLRNRAELAAYFLEDLILPEDSRILVSSDGAGQ
;
A
#
# COMPACT_ATOMS: atom_id res chain seq x y z
N MET A 1 -7.44 -22.79 2.68
CA MET A 1 -7.35 -24.02 1.87
C MET A 1 -5.96 -24.56 2.10
N ASP A 2 -5.85 -25.73 2.72
CA ASP A 2 -4.61 -26.22 3.32
C ASP A 2 -3.58 -26.62 2.24
N GLU A 3 -2.32 -26.24 2.43
CA GLU A 3 -1.21 -26.43 1.47
C GLU A 3 -0.99 -27.92 1.14
N THR A 4 -1.33 -28.77 2.10
CA THR A 4 -1.31 -30.24 1.97
C THR A 4 -2.32 -30.75 0.94
N THR A 5 -3.50 -30.10 0.83
CA THR A 5 -4.59 -30.50 -0.05
C THR A 5 -4.26 -30.17 -1.50
N ASP A 6 -3.65 -29.00 -1.73
CA ASP A 6 -3.21 -28.58 -3.06
C ASP A 6 -2.03 -29.41 -3.58
N ARG A 7 -1.11 -29.81 -2.69
CA ARG A 7 -0.03 -30.74 -3.05
C ARG A 7 -0.54 -32.13 -3.43
N ARG A 8 -1.52 -32.66 -2.68
CA ARG A 8 -2.18 -33.94 -3.01
C ARG A 8 -2.90 -33.88 -4.35
N LEU A 9 -3.62 -32.80 -4.63
CA LEU A 9 -4.35 -32.62 -5.89
C LEU A 9 -3.42 -32.52 -7.11
N ARG A 10 -2.28 -31.81 -6.97
CA ARG A 10 -1.24 -31.75 -8.01
C ARG A 10 -0.62 -33.13 -8.28
N LEU A 11 -0.33 -33.89 -7.23
CA LEU A 11 0.18 -35.26 -7.35
C LEU A 11 -0.85 -36.19 -8.02
N LEU A 12 -2.13 -36.11 -7.64
CA LEU A 12 -3.19 -36.89 -8.28
C LEU A 12 -3.33 -36.59 -9.77
N ARG A 13 -3.29 -35.30 -10.17
CA ARG A 13 -3.32 -34.89 -11.58
C ARG A 13 -2.09 -35.39 -12.35
N ALA A 14 -0.90 -35.31 -11.76
CA ALA A 14 0.33 -35.81 -12.35
C ALA A 14 0.32 -37.34 -12.55
N ILE A 15 -0.19 -38.08 -11.56
CA ILE A 15 -0.35 -39.54 -11.64
C ILE A 15 -1.35 -39.92 -12.73
N ALA A 16 -2.49 -39.21 -12.84
CA ALA A 16 -3.48 -39.44 -13.89
C ALA A 16 -2.91 -39.20 -15.31
N LEU A 17 -2.12 -38.15 -15.51
CA LEU A 17 -1.41 -37.89 -16.76
C LEU A 17 -0.41 -39.00 -17.09
N ALA A 18 0.37 -39.44 -16.09
CA ALA A 18 1.34 -40.52 -16.27
C ALA A 18 0.65 -41.85 -16.63
N SER A 19 -0.49 -42.18 -16.01
CA SER A 19 -1.24 -43.39 -16.34
C SER A 19 -1.80 -43.37 -17.76
N ILE A 20 -2.26 -42.21 -18.23
CA ILE A 20 -2.73 -42.04 -19.61
C ILE A 20 -1.57 -42.25 -20.60
N PHE A 21 -0.40 -41.70 -20.33
CA PHE A 21 0.76 -41.82 -21.20
C PHE A 21 1.32 -43.25 -21.27
N ILE A 22 1.53 -43.88 -20.10
CA ILE A 22 1.97 -45.28 -20.00
C ILE A 22 0.95 -46.18 -20.72
N GLY A 23 -0.32 -45.85 -20.55
CA GLY A 23 -1.41 -46.56 -21.15
C GLY A 23 -1.46 -46.57 -22.66
N GLY A 24 -1.39 -45.39 -23.27
CA GLY A 24 -1.30 -45.26 -24.72
C GLY A 24 -0.05 -45.93 -25.29
N THR A 25 1.03 -46.01 -24.50
CA THR A 25 2.25 -46.73 -24.91
C THR A 25 2.05 -48.24 -24.92
N ILE A 26 1.30 -48.79 -23.97
CA ILE A 26 1.01 -50.24 -23.87
C ILE A 26 0.06 -50.68 -24.99
N ASP A 27 -0.97 -49.89 -25.29
CA ASP A 27 -1.96 -50.21 -26.33
C ASP A 27 -1.31 -50.31 -27.73
N VAL A 28 -0.41 -49.38 -28.06
CA VAL A 28 0.38 -49.39 -29.32
C VAL A 28 1.27 -50.63 -29.45
N VAL A 29 1.74 -51.19 -28.34
CA VAL A 29 2.60 -52.39 -28.33
C VAL A 29 1.78 -53.68 -28.47
N LEU A 30 0.53 -53.69 -27.99
CA LEU A 30 -0.31 -54.89 -27.91
C LEU A 30 -1.24 -55.12 -29.12
N ASP A 31 -1.36 -54.15 -30.04
CA ASP A 31 -2.26 -54.15 -31.21
C ASP A 31 -2.03 -55.32 -32.21
N GLN A 32 -1.03 -56.16 -31.99
CA GLN A 32 -0.69 -57.29 -32.87
C GLN A 32 -1.35 -58.63 -32.47
N SER A 33 -2.15 -58.69 -31.39
CA SER A 33 -2.67 -59.96 -30.83
C SER A 33 -4.22 -60.07 -30.87
N PRO A 34 -4.80 -60.87 -31.79
CA PRO A 34 -6.25 -60.97 -32.00
C PRO A 34 -7.08 -61.55 -30.83
N GLY A 35 -6.44 -62.12 -29.80
CA GLY A 35 -7.11 -62.76 -28.66
C GLY A 35 -7.57 -61.80 -27.54
N LEU A 36 -7.25 -60.50 -27.62
CA LEU A 36 -7.37 -59.55 -26.51
C LEU A 36 -8.51 -58.52 -26.65
N LEU A 37 -9.46 -58.70 -27.57
CA LEU A 37 -10.56 -57.75 -27.83
C LEU A 37 -11.33 -57.29 -26.57
N ARG A 38 -11.54 -58.17 -25.58
CA ARG A 38 -12.20 -57.81 -24.31
C ARG A 38 -11.32 -56.94 -23.39
N PHE A 39 -10.00 -57.13 -23.43
CA PHE A 39 -9.05 -56.34 -22.67
C PHE A 39 -8.88 -54.94 -23.26
N HIS A 40 -8.87 -54.82 -24.59
CA HIS A 40 -8.80 -53.52 -25.27
C HIS A 40 -10.01 -52.61 -24.92
N ILE A 41 -11.24 -53.14 -24.97
CA ILE A 41 -12.44 -52.36 -24.59
C ILE A 41 -12.42 -51.93 -23.12
N LEU A 42 -11.99 -52.82 -22.21
CA LEU A 42 -11.87 -52.48 -20.78
C LEU A 42 -10.80 -51.39 -20.55
N TYR A 43 -9.70 -51.47 -21.30
CA TYR A 43 -8.58 -50.55 -21.24
C TYR A 43 -8.96 -49.15 -21.75
N GLU A 44 -9.62 -49.08 -22.91
CA GLU A 44 -10.12 -47.85 -23.50
C GLU A 44 -11.14 -47.16 -22.59
N LEU A 45 -12.06 -47.91 -21.98
CA LEU A 45 -13.01 -47.38 -21.01
C LEU A 45 -12.31 -46.77 -19.78
N LEU A 46 -11.27 -47.44 -19.25
CA LEU A 46 -10.50 -46.95 -18.10
C LEU A 46 -9.78 -45.64 -18.43
N MET A 47 -9.22 -45.54 -19.64
CA MET A 47 -8.57 -44.33 -20.15
C MET A 47 -9.56 -43.16 -20.32
N ILE A 48 -10.74 -43.42 -20.89
CA ILE A 48 -11.80 -42.42 -21.05
C ILE A 48 -12.28 -41.91 -19.69
N VAL A 49 -12.49 -42.81 -18.73
CA VAL A 49 -12.91 -42.43 -17.36
C VAL A 49 -11.81 -41.62 -16.67
N GLY A 50 -10.54 -42.02 -16.77
CA GLY A 50 -9.42 -41.28 -16.21
C GLY A 50 -9.28 -39.89 -16.81
N ALA A 51 -9.39 -39.77 -18.14
CA ALA A 51 -9.37 -38.50 -18.84
C ALA A 51 -10.57 -37.60 -18.46
N ALA A 52 -11.77 -38.18 -18.33
CA ALA A 52 -12.96 -37.45 -17.92
C ALA A 52 -12.85 -36.90 -16.48
N VAL A 53 -12.40 -37.72 -15.53
CA VAL A 53 -12.15 -37.27 -14.14
C VAL A 53 -11.12 -36.16 -14.13
N MET A 54 -10.02 -36.31 -14.88
CA MET A 54 -8.98 -35.28 -14.99
C MET A 54 -9.54 -33.97 -15.56
N ALA A 55 -10.27 -34.03 -16.67
CA ALA A 55 -10.90 -32.86 -17.29
C ALA A 55 -11.85 -32.14 -16.32
N LEU A 56 -12.68 -32.89 -15.58
CA LEU A 56 -13.57 -32.32 -14.57
C LEU A 56 -12.81 -31.63 -13.44
N THR A 57 -11.70 -32.21 -12.94
CA THR A 57 -10.90 -31.55 -11.89
C THR A 57 -10.19 -30.29 -12.37
N LEU A 58 -9.77 -30.24 -13.63
CA LEU A 58 -9.16 -29.06 -14.23
C LEU A 58 -10.19 -27.98 -14.48
N TRP A 59 -11.35 -28.36 -15.03
CA TRP A 59 -12.48 -27.47 -15.26
C TRP A 59 -12.94 -26.82 -13.96
N TRP A 60 -13.15 -27.62 -12.91
CA TRP A 60 -13.55 -27.13 -11.60
C TRP A 60 -12.48 -26.22 -10.98
N GLY A 61 -11.21 -26.56 -11.11
CA GLY A 61 -10.10 -25.75 -10.61
C GLY A 61 -9.95 -24.41 -11.35
N TRP A 62 -10.09 -24.42 -12.67
CA TRP A 62 -10.06 -23.21 -13.50
C TRP A 62 -11.22 -22.28 -13.14
N TRP A 63 -12.43 -22.84 -13.02
CA TRP A 63 -13.60 -22.10 -12.54
C TRP A 63 -13.32 -21.48 -11.17
N GLN A 64 -12.84 -22.25 -10.19
CA GLN A 64 -12.49 -21.67 -8.88
C GLN A 64 -11.45 -20.56 -8.95
N ALA A 65 -10.44 -20.70 -9.81
CA ALA A 65 -9.37 -19.71 -9.98
C ALA A 65 -9.89 -18.39 -10.56
N GLU A 66 -10.76 -18.43 -11.56
CA GLU A 66 -11.35 -17.22 -12.15
C GLU A 66 -12.18 -16.44 -11.12
N TRP A 67 -12.93 -17.14 -10.28
CA TRP A 67 -13.75 -16.52 -9.24
C TRP A 67 -12.88 -15.88 -8.16
N ALA A 68 -11.80 -16.56 -7.75
CA ALA A 68 -10.84 -16.04 -6.78
C ALA A 68 -10.10 -14.79 -7.32
N LEU A 69 -9.71 -14.81 -8.60
CA LEU A 69 -9.07 -13.66 -9.25
C LEU A 69 -10.01 -12.45 -9.35
N GLY A 70 -11.30 -12.68 -9.62
CA GLY A 70 -12.32 -11.63 -9.61
C GLY A 70 -12.41 -10.92 -8.25
N GLN A 71 -12.49 -11.70 -7.17
CA GLN A 71 -12.54 -11.14 -5.81
C GLN A 71 -11.26 -10.39 -5.44
N LEU A 72 -10.08 -10.92 -5.81
CA LEU A 72 -8.80 -10.26 -5.53
C LEU A 72 -8.69 -8.93 -6.27
N ARG A 73 -9.10 -8.88 -7.55
CA ARG A 73 -9.14 -7.65 -8.34
C ARG A 73 -10.04 -6.62 -7.70
N GLN A 74 -11.26 -6.99 -7.30
CA GLN A 74 -12.19 -6.09 -6.62
C GLN A 74 -11.62 -5.55 -5.31
N ARG A 75 -10.97 -6.40 -4.50
CA ARG A 75 -10.32 -5.95 -3.25
C ARG A 75 -9.16 -4.98 -3.50
N LEU A 76 -8.33 -5.24 -4.50
CA LEU A 76 -7.25 -4.33 -4.89
C LEU A 76 -7.77 -3.00 -5.41
N GLU A 77 -8.81 -3.01 -6.23
CA GLU A 77 -9.44 -1.79 -6.74
C GLU A 77 -10.06 -0.97 -5.60
N ALA A 78 -10.77 -1.61 -4.68
CA ALA A 78 -11.33 -0.95 -3.50
C ALA A 78 -10.23 -0.32 -2.63
N GLN A 79 -9.15 -1.06 -2.33
CA GLN A 79 -8.02 -0.53 -1.56
C GLN A 79 -7.31 0.62 -2.27
N ARG A 80 -7.14 0.55 -3.60
CA ARG A 80 -6.55 1.64 -4.38
C ARG A 80 -7.43 2.88 -4.35
N ALA A 81 -8.74 2.72 -4.53
CA ALA A 81 -9.70 3.83 -4.48
C ALA A 81 -9.69 4.52 -3.11
N GLU A 82 -9.66 3.74 -2.02
CA GLU A 82 -9.54 4.26 -0.66
C GLU A 82 -8.21 5.00 -0.45
N ASN A 83 -7.08 4.41 -0.89
CA ASN A 83 -5.78 5.06 -0.78
C ASN A 83 -5.72 6.37 -1.56
N ASP A 84 -6.30 6.40 -2.76
CA ASP A 84 -6.34 7.61 -3.59
C ASP A 84 -7.24 8.69 -2.99
N ALA A 85 -8.40 8.31 -2.43
CA ALA A 85 -9.27 9.23 -1.72
C ALA A 85 -8.59 9.81 -0.47
N TRP A 86 -7.92 8.97 0.32
CA TRP A 86 -7.12 9.40 1.46
C TRP A 86 -5.99 10.34 1.02
N ARG A 87 -5.23 9.98 -0.03
CA ARG A 87 -4.16 10.82 -0.59
C ARG A 87 -4.67 12.18 -1.06
N LYS A 88 -5.85 12.25 -1.69
CA LYS A 88 -6.47 13.52 -2.11
C LYS A 88 -6.85 14.37 -0.90
N THR A 89 -7.46 13.76 0.11
CA THR A 89 -7.85 14.44 1.35
C THR A 89 -6.63 14.97 2.10
N ALA A 90 -5.61 14.13 2.28
CA ALA A 90 -4.35 14.52 2.91
C ALA A 90 -3.66 15.65 2.12
N ARG A 91 -3.61 15.58 0.78
CA ARG A 91 -3.06 16.68 -0.04
C ARG A 91 -3.84 17.98 0.12
N LYS A 92 -5.17 17.92 0.21
CA LYS A 92 -6.01 19.10 0.44
C LYS A 92 -5.72 19.73 1.80
N ALA A 93 -5.66 18.93 2.86
CA ALA A 93 -5.31 19.40 4.20
C ALA A 93 -3.90 20.01 4.26
N LEU A 94 -2.90 19.33 3.68
CA LEU A 94 -1.52 19.84 3.63
C LEU A 94 -1.38 21.12 2.80
N ARG A 95 -2.15 21.28 1.72
CA ARG A 95 -2.20 22.54 0.97
C ARG A 95 -2.75 23.68 1.81
N GLY A 96 -3.84 23.45 2.54
CA GLY A 96 -4.39 24.44 3.47
C GLY A 96 -3.38 24.87 4.53
N LEU A 97 -2.64 23.93 5.12
CA LEU A 97 -1.55 24.25 6.05
C LEU A 97 -0.45 25.09 5.38
N GLY A 98 -0.07 24.76 4.14
CA GLY A 98 0.90 25.53 3.37
C GLY A 98 0.44 26.96 3.08
N GLU A 99 -0.85 27.17 2.81
CA GLU A 99 -1.45 28.49 2.62
C GLU A 99 -1.43 29.31 3.93
N VAL A 100 -1.76 28.70 5.07
CA VAL A 100 -1.66 29.34 6.39
C VAL A 100 -0.23 29.76 6.71
N ILE A 101 0.75 28.88 6.46
CA ILE A 101 2.18 29.20 6.65
C ILE A 101 2.59 30.38 5.76
N ALA A 102 2.19 30.36 4.48
CA ALA A 102 2.51 31.44 3.55
C ALA A 102 1.92 32.78 4.00
N ALA A 103 0.65 32.80 4.41
CA ALA A 103 -0.02 33.99 4.91
C ALA A 103 0.70 34.58 6.15
N LYS A 104 1.14 33.73 7.09
CA LYS A 104 1.92 34.17 8.25
C LYS A 104 3.29 34.72 7.87
N PHE A 105 3.93 34.14 6.87
CA PHE A 105 5.20 34.65 6.37
C PHE A 105 5.07 36.00 5.66
N ASP A 106 3.93 36.25 5.01
CA ASP A 106 3.57 37.56 4.46
C ASP A 106 3.32 38.58 5.58
N GLU A 107 2.55 38.21 6.62
CA GLU A 107 2.28 39.04 7.81
C GLU A 107 3.56 39.45 8.53
N TRP A 108 4.51 38.53 8.70
CA TRP A 108 5.83 38.80 9.30
C TRP A 108 6.80 39.50 8.34
N GLN A 109 6.40 39.79 7.11
CA GLN A 109 7.21 40.47 6.09
C GLN A 109 8.57 39.77 5.89
N LEU A 110 8.55 38.43 5.80
CA LEU A 110 9.74 37.65 5.54
C LEU A 110 10.19 37.83 4.09
N THR A 111 11.48 38.07 3.90
CA THR A 111 12.15 38.06 2.60
C THR A 111 12.19 36.64 2.01
N PRO A 112 12.39 36.47 0.69
CA PRO A 112 12.45 35.14 0.08
C PRO A 112 13.48 34.19 0.75
N ALA A 113 14.64 34.71 1.14
CA ALA A 113 15.67 33.93 1.82
C ALA A 113 15.26 33.54 3.26
N GLU A 114 14.58 34.43 3.98
CA GLU A 114 14.04 34.12 5.31
C GLU A 114 12.93 33.09 5.27
N ARG A 115 12.03 33.16 4.27
CA ARG A 115 10.98 32.16 4.04
C ARG A 115 11.56 30.77 3.79
N GLU A 116 12.58 30.69 2.95
CA GLU A 116 13.28 29.45 2.65
C GLU A 116 13.90 28.84 3.92
N VAL A 117 14.58 29.65 4.73
CA VAL A 117 15.14 29.22 6.03
C VAL A 117 14.05 28.79 6.99
N ALA A 118 12.97 29.57 7.14
CA ALA A 118 11.85 29.28 8.04
C ALA A 118 11.17 27.94 7.69
N LEU A 119 10.91 27.66 6.40
CA LEU A 119 10.35 26.38 5.96
C LEU A 119 11.24 25.19 6.35
N LEU A 120 12.56 25.33 6.20
CA LEU A 120 13.48 24.26 6.55
C LEU A 120 13.55 24.05 8.07
N LEU A 121 13.44 25.12 8.85
CA LEU A 121 13.38 25.03 10.32
C LEU A 121 12.11 24.30 10.79
N LEU A 122 10.96 24.61 10.18
CA LEU A 122 9.67 23.95 10.43
C LEU A 122 9.71 22.46 10.03
N LYS A 123 10.43 22.12 8.96
CA LYS A 123 10.67 20.72 8.54
C LYS A 123 11.60 19.95 9.48
N GLY A 124 12.15 20.57 10.51
CA GLY A 124 12.99 19.87 11.48
C GLY A 124 14.50 19.98 11.23
N TYR A 125 14.95 20.72 10.20
CA TYR A 125 16.37 20.82 9.89
C TYR A 125 17.14 21.69 10.90
N SER A 126 18.38 21.30 11.20
CA SER A 126 19.32 22.11 11.99
C SER A 126 19.92 23.23 11.15
N HIS A 127 20.45 24.29 11.77
CA HIS A 127 21.10 25.39 11.04
C HIS A 127 22.22 24.91 10.09
N LYS A 128 22.98 23.89 10.48
CA LYS A 128 23.99 23.25 9.64
C LYS A 128 23.38 22.59 8.39
N HIS A 129 22.22 21.92 8.54
CA HIS A 129 21.51 21.33 7.41
C HIS A 129 20.86 22.39 6.51
N VAL A 130 20.28 23.43 7.09
CA VAL A 130 19.75 24.58 6.35
C VAL A 130 20.84 25.24 5.51
N ALA A 131 22.00 25.50 6.10
CA ALA A 131 23.15 26.07 5.41
C ALA A 131 23.55 25.25 4.18
N ARG A 132 23.66 23.92 4.34
CA ARG A 132 23.96 23.00 3.24
C ARG A 132 22.89 22.99 2.14
N LEU A 133 21.61 22.96 2.52
CA LEU A 133 20.50 22.93 1.56
C LEU A 133 20.34 24.24 0.78
N THR A 134 20.71 25.36 1.40
CA THR A 134 20.59 26.69 0.80
C THR A 134 21.87 27.19 0.13
N GLY A 135 22.97 26.42 0.18
CA GLY A 135 24.27 26.85 -0.34
C GLY A 135 24.90 28.03 0.40
N ARG A 136 24.51 28.26 1.67
CA ARG A 136 24.95 29.40 2.49
C ARG A 136 25.85 28.93 3.64
N SER A 137 26.58 29.86 4.24
CA SER A 137 27.35 29.55 5.45
C SER A 137 26.42 29.30 6.65
N GLU A 138 26.86 28.50 7.62
CA GLU A 138 26.07 28.28 8.85
C GLU A 138 25.81 29.59 9.62
N ARG A 139 26.77 30.52 9.60
CA ARG A 139 26.62 31.86 10.18
C ARG A 139 25.45 32.60 9.51
N THR A 140 25.40 32.59 8.18
CA THR A 140 24.34 33.23 7.39
C THR A 140 22.97 32.59 7.67
N ALA A 141 22.91 31.25 7.73
CA ALA A 141 21.67 30.54 8.06
C ALA A 141 21.16 30.90 9.46
N ARG A 142 22.05 31.00 10.46
CA ARG A 142 21.71 31.44 11.83
C ARG A 142 21.23 32.90 11.85
N GLN A 143 21.85 33.78 11.08
CA GLN A 143 21.45 35.18 10.99
C GLN A 143 20.04 35.34 10.39
N HIS A 144 19.73 34.60 9.31
CA HIS A 144 18.38 34.58 8.77
C HIS A 144 17.37 33.98 9.74
N ALA A 145 17.72 32.88 10.44
CA ALA A 145 16.85 32.31 11.47
C ALA A 145 16.55 33.30 12.60
N ALA A 146 17.56 34.03 13.09
CA ALA A 146 17.38 35.07 14.10
C ALA A 146 16.46 36.20 13.61
N SER A 147 16.62 36.62 12.35
CA SER A 147 15.76 37.64 11.74
C SER A 147 14.31 37.15 11.62
N VAL A 148 14.10 35.88 11.27
CA VAL A 148 12.77 35.25 11.25
C VAL A 148 12.14 35.28 12.64
N TYR A 149 12.85 34.85 13.69
CA TYR A 149 12.32 34.84 15.06
C TYR A 149 11.94 36.25 15.52
N GLN A 150 12.81 37.23 15.27
CA GLN A 150 12.56 38.63 15.62
C GLN A 150 11.31 39.19 14.92
N LYS A 151 11.16 38.94 13.61
CA LYS A 151 10.00 39.40 12.82
C LYS A 151 8.71 38.68 13.22
N ALA A 152 8.80 37.42 13.59
CA ALA A 152 7.66 36.62 14.05
C ALA A 152 7.25 36.92 15.50
N GLY A 153 8.07 37.66 16.26
CA GLY A 153 7.86 37.86 17.71
C GLY A 153 8.11 36.60 18.54
N LEU A 154 8.87 35.64 18.01
CA LEU A 154 9.17 34.36 18.64
C LEU A 154 10.62 34.33 19.12
N ARG A 155 10.93 33.51 20.12
CA ARG A 155 12.27 33.50 20.73
C ARG A 155 13.22 32.50 20.09
N ASN A 156 12.69 31.40 19.57
CA ASN A 156 13.51 30.29 19.11
C ASN A 156 12.78 29.37 18.13
N ARG A 157 13.52 28.37 17.63
CA ARG A 157 13.03 27.35 16.71
C ARG A 157 11.86 26.53 17.26
N ALA A 158 11.87 26.21 18.56
CA ALA A 158 10.82 25.41 19.17
C ALA A 158 9.50 26.20 19.23
N GLU A 159 9.56 27.49 19.58
CA GLU A 159 8.39 28.39 19.53
C GLU A 159 7.88 28.58 18.10
N LEU A 160 8.78 28.71 17.11
CA LEU A 160 8.38 28.74 15.70
C LEU A 160 7.64 27.47 15.26
N ALA A 161 8.10 26.30 15.68
CA ALA A 161 7.42 25.04 15.39
C ALA A 161 6.09 24.90 16.15
N ALA A 162 6.07 25.28 17.44
CA ALA A 162 4.87 25.23 18.28
C ALA A 162 3.76 26.13 17.73
N TYR A 163 4.10 27.34 17.28
CA TYR A 163 3.14 28.30 16.71
C TYR A 163 2.27 27.70 15.60
N PHE A 164 2.86 26.95 14.67
CA PHE A 164 2.10 26.31 13.58
C PHE A 164 1.49 24.97 13.97
N LEU A 165 1.93 24.37 15.07
CA LEU A 165 1.48 23.06 15.51
C LEU A 165 0.32 23.14 16.51
N GLU A 166 0.23 24.21 17.30
CA GLU A 166 -0.90 24.49 18.20
C GLU A 166 -2.23 24.52 17.44
N ASP A 167 -2.25 25.16 16.27
CA ASP A 167 -3.42 25.19 15.38
C ASP A 167 -3.72 23.83 14.72
N LEU A 168 -2.75 22.90 14.69
CA LEU A 168 -2.89 21.58 14.07
C LEU A 168 -3.33 20.48 15.07
N ILE A 169 -3.03 20.66 16.36
CA ILE A 169 -3.16 19.61 17.39
C ILE A 169 -4.51 19.60 18.13
N LEU A 170 -5.37 20.59 17.93
CA LEU A 170 -6.62 20.66 18.69
C LEU A 170 -7.80 20.04 17.91
N PRO A 171 -8.37 18.92 18.37
CA PRO A 171 -9.82 18.73 18.25
C PRO A 171 -10.48 19.94 18.91
N GLU A 172 -11.46 20.57 18.25
CA GLU A 172 -12.14 21.78 18.73
C GLU A 172 -12.78 21.66 20.13
N ASP A 173 -12.88 20.44 20.68
CA ASP A 173 -13.61 20.13 21.91
C ASP A 173 -12.92 20.50 23.24
N SER A 174 -11.60 20.77 23.26
CA SER A 174 -10.90 21.00 24.55
C SER A 174 -11.04 22.43 25.11
N ARG A 175 -11.52 23.40 24.31
CA ARG A 175 -11.76 24.78 24.77
C ARG A 175 -13.05 24.95 25.59
N ILE A 176 -13.99 24.00 25.54
CA ILE A 176 -15.27 24.09 26.26
C ILE A 176 -15.15 23.60 27.72
N LEU A 177 -14.19 22.73 28.04
CA LEU A 177 -14.09 22.11 29.37
C LEU A 177 -13.39 22.97 30.44
N VAL A 178 -12.78 24.09 30.08
CA VAL A 178 -12.06 24.95 31.06
C VAL A 178 -12.90 26.16 31.51
N SER A 179 -14.00 26.50 30.83
CA SER A 179 -14.84 27.66 31.19
C SER A 179 -16.02 27.34 32.12
N SER A 180 -16.30 26.07 32.43
CA SER A 180 -17.44 25.65 33.27
C SER A 180 -17.15 25.47 34.77
N ASP A 181 -15.89 25.47 35.19
CA ASP A 181 -15.52 25.24 36.61
C ASP A 181 -15.18 26.53 37.40
N GLY A 182 -15.44 27.71 36.82
CA GLY A 182 -15.16 29.02 37.45
C GLY A 182 -16.36 29.74 38.05
N ALA A 183 -17.56 29.18 38.01
CA ALA A 183 -18.78 29.82 38.51
C ALA A 183 -19.45 28.96 39.60
N GLY A 184 -18.82 28.88 40.76
CA GLY A 184 -19.46 28.21 41.91
C GLY A 184 -18.51 27.81 43.01
N GLN A 185 -17.98 28.79 43.75
CA GLN A 185 -17.94 28.87 45.22
C GLN A 185 -17.04 30.01 45.68
#